data_AF-A0A7K4LUT1-F1
#
_entry.id   AF-A0A7K4LUT1-F1
#
_cell.length_a   1.000
_cell.length_b   1.000
_cell.length_c   1.000
_cell.angle_alpha   90.00
_cell.angle_beta   90.00
_cell.angle_gamma   90.00
#
_symmetry.space_group_name_H-M   'P 1'
#
loop_
_entity.id
_entity.type
_entity.pdbx_description
1 polymer ?
#
loop_
_entity_poly.entity_id
_entity_poly.type
_entity_poly.pdbx_seq_one_letter_code
_entity_poly.pdbx_strand_id
1 'polypeptide(L)'
;RRLMSSVKNNVGRGLNVALVNGVSGELIAAQAFDMWAGDVNELLKFLRPLHEGTLVLVASYDDPATKLTEETRRLFAELGSAAAPALAFRDSWVFVGAKGVRDRSPFEQHVRNSRGANKYEGWPAALSMEGCVPRRGAEP
;
A
#
# COMPACT_ATOMS: atom_id res chain seq x y z
N ARG A 1 12.52 13.20 -1.04
CA ARG A 1 13.11 12.32 0.02
C ARG A 1 12.71 10.88 -0.27
N ARG A 2 13.61 9.90 -0.16
CA ARG A 2 13.29 8.47 -0.35
C ARG A 2 12.90 7.84 0.99
N LEU A 3 11.66 7.34 1.09
CA LEU A 3 11.10 6.78 2.34
C LEU A 3 11.51 5.31 2.52
N MET A 4 11.27 4.48 1.50
CA MET A 4 11.60 3.05 1.51
C MET A 4 12.36 2.67 0.25
N SER A 5 13.39 1.82 0.37
CA SER A 5 14.13 1.22 -0.75
C SER A 5 15.10 0.13 -0.31
N SER A 6 15.53 -0.71 -1.26
CA SER A 6 16.59 -1.69 -1.04
C SER A 6 17.87 -1.07 -0.50
N VAL A 7 18.31 0.08 -1.02
CA VAL A 7 19.52 0.80 -0.54
C VAL A 7 19.40 1.25 0.92
N LYS A 8 18.17 1.49 1.41
CA LYS A 8 17.92 1.82 2.82
C LYS A 8 17.73 0.58 3.70
N ASN A 9 17.79 -0.63 3.12
CA ASN A 9 17.57 -1.90 3.80
C ASN A 9 16.27 -1.94 4.62
N ASN A 10 15.20 -1.31 4.12
CA ASN A 10 13.92 -1.20 4.82
C ASN A 10 12.72 -1.62 3.96
N VAL A 11 12.95 -2.49 2.97
CA VAL A 11 11.90 -3.11 2.14
C VAL A 11 12.00 -4.63 2.26
N GLY A 12 10.86 -5.31 2.12
CA GLY A 12 10.77 -6.77 2.19
C GLY A 12 9.60 -7.31 1.39
N ARG A 13 9.55 -8.63 1.26
CA ARG A 13 8.41 -9.33 0.65
C ARG A 13 7.10 -8.92 1.32
N GLY A 14 6.01 -8.88 0.54
CA GLY A 14 4.68 -8.52 1.00
C GLY A 14 4.32 -7.08 0.68
N LEU A 15 3.79 -6.37 1.68
CA LEU A 15 3.38 -4.97 1.57
C LEU A 15 4.40 -4.06 2.24
N ASN A 16 4.93 -3.11 1.50
CA ASN A 16 5.81 -2.07 2.01
C ASN A 16 4.96 -0.81 2.19
N VAL A 17 4.75 -0.39 3.44
CA VAL A 17 3.82 0.69 3.79
C VAL A 17 4.56 1.84 4.44
N ALA A 18 4.35 3.06 3.94
CA ALA A 18 4.81 4.30 4.58
C ALA A 18 3.62 5.19 4.95
N LEU A 19 3.62 5.69 6.18
CA LEU A 19 2.64 6.60 6.74
C LEU A 19 3.22 8.01 6.76
N VAL A 20 2.52 8.96 6.16
CA VAL A 20 2.98 10.35 6.06
C VAL A 20 1.90 11.29 6.57
N ASN A 21 2.28 12.29 7.35
CA ASN A 21 1.35 13.33 7.79
C ASN A 21 0.90 14.17 6.58
N GLY A 22 -0.40 14.20 6.27
CA GLY A 22 -0.94 14.91 5.09
C GLY A 22 -0.91 16.44 5.17
N VAL A 23 -0.57 17.01 6.33
CA VAL A 23 -0.41 18.45 6.54
C VAL A 23 1.06 18.85 6.49
N SER A 24 1.95 18.19 7.25
CA SER A 24 3.38 18.54 7.30
C SER A 24 4.21 17.88 6.20
N GLY A 25 3.75 16.76 5.65
CA GLY A 25 4.52 15.92 4.73
C GLY A 25 5.60 15.08 5.41
N GLU A 26 5.63 15.04 6.74
CA GLU A 26 6.62 14.29 7.50
C GLU A 26 6.30 12.80 7.57
N LEU A 27 7.34 11.97 7.55
CA LEU A 27 7.23 10.53 7.74
C LEU A 27 6.85 10.23 9.19
N ILE A 28 5.73 9.53 9.38
CA ILE A 28 5.28 9.02 10.69
C ILE A 28 5.94 7.66 10.95
N ALA A 29 5.80 6.72 10.02
CA ALA A 29 6.38 5.39 10.12
C ALA A 29 6.53 4.73 8.74
N ALA A 30 7.42 3.74 8.63
CA ALA A 30 7.55 2.92 7.42
C ALA A 30 7.96 1.49 7.80
N GLN A 31 7.25 0.50 7.28
CA GLN A 31 7.48 -0.91 7.62
C GLN A 31 7.06 -1.84 6.48
N ALA A 32 7.75 -2.98 6.36
CA ALA A 32 7.38 -4.06 5.45
C ALA A 32 6.63 -5.16 6.22
N PHE A 33 5.60 -5.73 5.60
CA PHE A 33 4.75 -6.76 6.17
C PHE A 33 4.70 -7.97 5.22
N ASP A 34 5.29 -9.10 5.64
CA ASP A 34 5.35 -10.31 4.82
C ASP A 34 3.97 -10.96 4.67
N MET A 35 3.35 -10.78 3.51
CA MET A 35 2.02 -11.32 3.20
C MET A 35 2.05 -12.75 2.66
N TRP A 36 3.21 -13.42 2.68
CA TRP A 36 3.36 -14.83 2.33
C TRP A 36 3.53 -15.70 3.58
N ALA A 37 4.51 -15.37 4.42
CA ALA A 37 4.88 -16.17 5.60
C ALA A 37 4.69 -15.44 6.94
N GLY A 38 4.42 -14.14 6.94
CA GLY A 38 4.29 -13.33 8.15
C GLY A 38 2.91 -13.41 8.81
N ASP A 39 2.78 -12.67 9.92
CA ASP A 39 1.54 -12.48 10.65
C ASP A 39 0.83 -11.19 10.19
N VAL A 40 -0.37 -11.35 9.64
CA VAL A 40 -1.23 -10.25 9.17
C VAL A 40 -1.66 -9.31 10.31
N ASN A 41 -1.64 -9.78 11.56
CA ASN A 41 -1.99 -8.95 12.72
C ASN A 41 -1.02 -7.77 12.91
N GLU A 42 0.24 -7.90 12.48
CA GLU A 42 1.20 -6.79 12.53
C GLU A 42 0.78 -5.64 11.60
N LEU A 43 0.24 -5.96 10.42
CA LEU A 43 -0.32 -4.96 9.51
C LEU A 43 -1.57 -4.30 10.12
N LEU A 44 -2.44 -5.08 10.76
CA LEU A 44 -3.64 -4.55 11.43
C LEU A 44 -3.27 -3.59 12.57
N LYS A 45 -2.31 -3.96 13.42
CA LYS A 45 -1.79 -3.08 14.49
C LYS A 45 -1.20 -1.79 13.94
N PHE A 46 -0.59 -1.85 12.75
CA PHE A 46 -0.01 -0.68 12.09
C PHE A 46 -1.06 0.25 11.46
N LEU A 47 -2.15 -0.29 10.90
CA LEU A 47 -3.17 0.49 10.17
C LEU A 47 -4.37 0.94 11.01
N ARG A 48 -4.68 0.27 12.13
CA ARG A 48 -5.81 0.67 12.99
C ARG A 48 -5.64 2.02 13.68
N PRO A 49 -4.46 2.42 14.20
CA PRO A 49 -4.31 3.67 14.96
C PRO A 49 -4.11 4.91 14.08
N LEU A 50 -4.43 4.85 12.78
CA LEU A 50 -4.25 5.98 11.87
C LEU A 50 -5.20 7.13 12.23
N HIS A 51 -4.63 8.32 12.40
CA HIS A 51 -5.38 9.56 12.50
C HIS A 51 -5.85 10.03 11.13
N GLU A 52 -7.00 10.71 11.07
CA GLU A 52 -7.48 11.33 9.85
C GLU A 52 -6.44 12.25 9.21
N GLY A 53 -6.38 12.24 7.88
CA GLY A 53 -5.36 12.99 7.13
C GLY A 53 -3.98 12.33 7.06
N THR A 54 -3.80 11.14 7.67
CA THR A 54 -2.60 10.33 7.42
C THR A 54 -2.66 9.76 6.01
N LEU A 55 -1.64 10.04 5.20
CA LEU A 55 -1.42 9.42 3.90
C LEU A 55 -0.82 8.02 4.09
N VAL A 56 -1.30 7.06 3.32
CA VAL A 56 -0.86 5.66 3.36
C VAL A 56 -0.33 5.29 1.98
N LEU A 57 0.99 5.19 1.85
CA LEU A 57 1.65 4.78 0.61
C LEU A 57 1.99 3.31 0.69
N VAL A 58 1.62 2.53 -0.31
CA VAL A 58 1.80 1.07 -0.36
C VAL A 58 2.47 0.66 -1.66
N ALA A 59 3.45 -0.22 -1.58
CA ALA A 59 4.02 -0.92 -2.72
C ALA A 59 4.20 -2.41 -2.42
N SER A 60 3.71 -3.27 -3.32
CA SER A 60 3.91 -4.72 -3.18
C SER A 60 5.33 -5.13 -3.58
N TYR A 61 5.80 -6.22 -2.96
CA TYR A 61 7.03 -6.91 -3.37
C TYR A 61 6.83 -8.42 -3.26
N ASP A 62 7.05 -9.14 -4.36
CA ASP A 62 6.84 -10.59 -4.50
C ASP A 62 5.36 -11.01 -4.39
N ASP A 63 4.78 -11.08 -3.19
CA ASP A 63 3.37 -11.45 -3.01
C ASP A 63 2.65 -10.58 -1.98
N PRO A 64 1.67 -9.74 -2.38
CA PRO A 64 0.94 -8.89 -1.45
C PRO A 64 -0.26 -9.55 -0.78
N ALA A 65 -0.68 -10.76 -1.18
CA ALA A 65 -2.08 -11.15 -0.99
C ALA A 65 -2.33 -12.43 -0.18
N THR A 66 -1.39 -13.38 -0.10
CA THR A 66 -1.67 -14.72 0.46
C THR A 66 -2.19 -14.70 1.89
N LYS A 67 -1.72 -13.78 2.72
CA LYS A 67 -2.16 -13.60 4.12
C LYS A 67 -3.21 -12.51 4.32
N LEU A 68 -3.63 -11.79 3.27
CA LEU A 68 -4.65 -10.75 3.40
C LEU A 68 -6.01 -11.35 3.77
N THR A 69 -6.58 -10.85 4.86
CA THR A 69 -7.91 -11.19 5.34
C THR A 69 -8.95 -10.21 4.81
N GLU A 70 -10.23 -10.57 4.91
CA GLU A 70 -11.34 -9.64 4.60
C GLU A 70 -11.22 -8.33 5.38
N GLU A 71 -10.77 -8.37 6.63
CA GLU A 71 -10.59 -7.18 7.46
C GLU A 71 -9.51 -6.25 6.87
N THR A 72 -8.32 -6.78 6.57
CA THR A 72 -7.25 -5.95 5.96
C THR A 72 -7.66 -5.37 4.61
N ARG A 73 -8.41 -6.13 3.81
CA ARG A 73 -8.95 -5.67 2.51
C ARG A 73 -9.96 -4.55 2.70
N ARG A 74 -10.85 -4.66 3.70
CA ARG A 74 -11.79 -3.58 4.05
C ARG A 74 -11.06 -2.33 4.52
N LEU A 75 -10.04 -2.45 5.35
CA LEU A 75 -9.24 -1.30 5.78
C LEU A 75 -8.60 -0.56 4.59
N PHE A 76 -8.01 -1.28 3.63
CA PHE A 76 -7.49 -0.62 2.42
C PHE A 76 -8.59 -0.01 1.55
N ALA A 77 -9.76 -0.64 1.46
CA ALA A 77 -10.91 -0.06 0.76
C ALA A 77 -11.40 1.25 1.43
N GLU A 78 -11.46 1.29 2.75
CA GLU A 78 -11.76 2.50 3.54
C GLU A 78 -10.71 3.60 3.38
N LEU A 79 -9.46 3.23 3.06
CA LEU A 79 -8.39 4.18 2.72
C LEU A 79 -8.48 4.67 1.27
N GLY A 80 -9.42 4.15 0.47
CA GLY A 80 -9.69 4.55 -0.91
C GLY A 80 -9.26 3.56 -1.98
N SER A 81 -8.81 2.35 -1.64
CA SER A 81 -8.39 1.35 -2.64
C SER A 81 -9.57 0.67 -3.33
N ALA A 82 -9.57 0.66 -4.66
CA ALA A 82 -10.49 -0.12 -5.47
C ALA A 82 -9.97 -1.55 -5.72
N ALA A 83 -8.64 -1.75 -5.75
CA ALA A 83 -8.03 -3.03 -6.08
C ALA A 83 -7.91 -3.98 -4.88
N ALA A 84 -7.74 -3.47 -3.66
CA ALA A 84 -7.48 -4.27 -2.46
C ALA A 84 -8.51 -5.38 -2.20
N PRO A 85 -9.83 -5.18 -2.40
CA PRO A 85 -10.81 -6.26 -2.26
C PRO A 85 -10.51 -7.49 -3.13
N ALA A 86 -9.89 -7.30 -4.29
CA ALA A 86 -9.65 -8.34 -5.29
C ALA A 86 -8.18 -8.75 -5.45
N LEU A 87 -7.24 -8.17 -4.68
CA LEU A 87 -5.81 -8.51 -4.76
C LEU A 87 -5.58 -10.01 -4.60
N ALA A 88 -4.84 -10.59 -5.55
CA ALA A 88 -4.53 -12.01 -5.60
C ALA A 88 -3.01 -12.28 -5.54
N PHE A 89 -2.67 -13.56 -5.45
CA PHE A 89 -1.30 -14.05 -5.31
C PHE A 89 -0.35 -13.48 -6.38
N ARG A 90 0.69 -12.79 -5.92
CA ARG A 90 1.73 -12.11 -6.73
C ARG A 90 1.25 -11.01 -7.66
N ASP A 91 0.06 -10.48 -7.44
CA ASP A 91 -0.32 -9.25 -8.14
C ASP A 91 0.69 -8.14 -7.83
N SER A 92 0.99 -7.31 -8.83
CA SER A 92 1.73 -6.06 -8.60
C SER A 92 0.74 -4.97 -8.26
N TRP A 93 1.01 -4.22 -7.18
CA TRP A 93 0.11 -3.20 -6.68
C TRP A 93 0.88 -2.04 -6.06
N VAL A 94 0.52 -0.82 -6.46
CA VAL A 94 0.97 0.43 -5.84
C VAL A 94 -0.25 1.29 -5.57
N PHE A 95 -0.28 1.91 -4.39
CA PHE A 95 -1.45 2.63 -3.91
C PHE A 95 -1.04 3.78 -3.00
N VAL A 96 -1.73 4.91 -3.13
CA VAL A 96 -1.66 6.00 -2.16
C VAL A 96 -3.08 6.31 -1.71
N GLY A 97 -3.39 6.02 -0.46
CA GLY A 97 -4.67 6.34 0.17
C GLY A 97 -4.52 7.37 1.28
N ALA A 98 -5.63 7.66 1.97
CA ALA A 98 -5.58 8.42 3.21
C ALA A 98 -6.68 8.00 4.18
N LYS A 99 -6.45 8.20 5.48
CA LYS A 99 -7.50 8.00 6.48
C LYS A 99 -8.50 9.16 6.42
N GLY A 100 -9.79 8.83 6.28
CA GLY A 100 -10.89 9.80 6.20
C GLY A 100 -11.27 10.21 4.78
N VAL A 101 -10.78 9.51 3.75
CA VAL A 101 -11.25 9.75 2.36
C VAL A 101 -12.69 9.29 2.20
N ARG A 102 -13.45 10.01 1.37
CA ARG A 102 -14.83 9.65 1.02
C ARG A 102 -14.91 8.90 -0.32
N ASP A 103 -13.99 9.22 -1.22
CA ASP A 103 -13.93 8.68 -2.57
C ASP A 103 -12.74 7.74 -2.75
N ARG A 104 -12.75 7.01 -3.88
CA ARG A 104 -11.62 6.18 -4.29
C ARG A 104 -10.40 7.06 -4.57
N SER A 105 -9.23 6.55 -4.26
CA SER A 105 -7.99 7.27 -4.58
C SER A 105 -7.76 7.30 -6.09
N PRO A 106 -7.38 8.45 -6.66
CA PRO A 106 -6.90 8.51 -8.05
C PRO A 106 -5.47 7.93 -8.18
N PHE A 107 -4.81 7.61 -7.07
CA PHE A 107 -3.45 7.11 -7.03
C PHE A 107 -3.45 5.61 -6.72
N GLU A 108 -3.81 4.81 -7.71
CA GLU A 108 -3.75 3.36 -7.62
C GLU A 108 -3.41 2.73 -8.97
N GLN A 109 -2.50 1.75 -8.97
CA GLN A 109 -2.26 0.87 -10.11
C GLN A 109 -2.16 -0.58 -9.65
N HIS A 110 -2.68 -1.49 -10.46
CA HIS A 110 -2.71 -2.92 -10.21
C HIS A 110 -2.50 -3.69 -11.51
N VAL A 111 -1.69 -4.74 -11.47
CA VAL A 111 -1.53 -5.70 -12.56
C VAL A 111 -1.66 -7.10 -11.98
N ARG A 112 -2.63 -7.84 -12.51
CA ARG A 112 -2.91 -9.21 -12.09
C ARG A 112 -1.81 -10.16 -12.56
N ASN A 113 -1.42 -11.08 -11.69
CA ASN A 113 -0.58 -12.22 -12.06
C ASN A 113 -1.33 -13.14 -13.02
N SER A 114 -0.79 -13.34 -14.22
CA SER A 114 -1.38 -14.19 -15.25
C SER A 114 -0.28 -14.84 -16.10
N ARG A 115 -0.29 -16.18 -16.21
CA ARG A 115 0.75 -16.94 -16.93
C ARG A 115 0.96 -16.45 -18.38
N GLY A 116 -0.10 -16.01 -19.06
CA GLY A 116 -0.04 -15.56 -20.45
C GLY A 116 0.36 -14.10 -20.65
N ALA A 117 0.42 -13.29 -19.58
CA ALA A 117 0.70 -11.85 -19.67
C ALA A 117 1.84 -11.39 -18.75
N ASN A 118 2.39 -12.28 -17.93
CA ASN A 118 3.47 -11.96 -17.01
C ASN A 118 4.75 -11.58 -17.76
N LYS A 119 5.41 -10.54 -17.24
CA LYS A 119 6.72 -10.09 -17.74
C LYS A 119 7.86 -11.00 -17.26
N TYR A 120 7.73 -11.57 -16.06
CA TYR A 120 8.70 -12.47 -15.47
C TYR A 120 8.10 -13.87 -15.34
N GLU A 121 8.93 -14.88 -15.12
CA GLU A 121 8.47 -16.25 -14.91
C GLU A 121 7.67 -16.37 -13.60
N GLY A 122 6.35 -16.20 -13.68
CA GLY A 122 5.44 -16.29 -12.53
C GLY A 122 5.21 -14.99 -11.77
N TRP A 123 5.65 -13.83 -12.28
CA TRP A 123 5.33 -12.50 -11.73
C TRP A 123 4.97 -11.48 -12.83
N PRO A 124 3.99 -10.60 -12.59
CA PRO A 124 3.66 -9.49 -13.47
C PRO A 124 4.76 -8.41 -13.48
N ALA A 125 4.63 -7.43 -14.38
CA ALA A 125 5.56 -6.32 -14.46
C ALA A 125 5.51 -5.45 -13.19
N ALA A 126 6.67 -4.89 -12.80
CA ALA A 126 6.73 -3.88 -11.75
C ALA A 126 5.95 -2.62 -12.18
N LEU A 127 5.30 -1.98 -11.22
CA LEU A 127 4.50 -0.78 -11.43
C LEU A 127 5.24 0.47 -10.95
N SER A 128 4.96 1.59 -11.61
CA SER A 128 5.41 2.92 -11.20
C SER A 128 4.25 3.88 -11.28
N MET A 129 4.11 4.70 -10.25
CA MET A 129 3.09 5.74 -10.18
C MET A 129 3.70 6.98 -9.55
N GLU A 130 3.37 8.12 -10.12
CA GLU A 130 3.78 9.45 -9.66
C GLU A 130 2.58 10.40 -9.74
N GLY A 131 2.63 11.47 -8.96
CA GLY A 131 1.55 12.44 -8.92
C GLY A 131 1.67 13.44 -7.77
N CYS A 132 0.67 14.31 -7.68
CA CYS A 132 0.60 15.38 -6.69
C CYS A 132 -0.60 15.16 -5.78
N VAL A 133 -0.37 14.77 -4.52
CA VAL A 133 -1.44 14.64 -3.53
C VAL A 133 -1.81 16.05 -3.02
N PRO A 134 -3.09 16.45 -3.09
CA PRO A 134 -3.54 17.72 -2.52
C PRO A 134 -3.21 17.78 -1.03
N ARG A 135 -2.54 18.85 -0.60
CA ARG A 135 -2.21 19.06 0.81
C ARG A 135 -3.50 19.33 1.59
N ARG A 136 -3.71 18.66 2.72
CA ARG A 136 -4.83 18.99 3.61
C ARG A 136 -4.59 20.41 4.13
N GLY A 137 -5.53 21.32 3.91
CA GLY A 137 -5.51 22.62 4.59
C GLY A 137 -5.56 22.38 6.09
N ALA A 138 -4.80 23.15 6.88
CA ALA A 138 -5.06 23.20 8.32
C ALA A 138 -6.54 23.61 8.48
N GLU A 139 -7.31 22.86 9.26
CA GLU A 139 -8.64 23.34 9.64
C GLU A 139 -8.47 24.71 10.31
N PRO A 140 -9.32 25.71 9.99
CA PRO A 140 -9.27 27.03 10.63
C PRO A 140 -9.45 26.94 12.15
#